data_AF-A0A350QU66-F1
#
_entry.id   AF-A0A350QU66-F1
#
_cell.length_a   1.000
_cell.length_b   1.000
_cell.length_c   1.000
_cell.angle_alpha   90.00
_cell.angle_beta   90.00
_cell.angle_gamma   90.00
#
_symmetry.space_group_name_H-M   'P 1'
#
loop_
_entity.id
_entity.type
_entity.pdbx_description
1 polymer ?
#
loop_
_entity_poly.entity_id
_entity_poly.type
_entity_poly.pdbx_seq_one_letter_code
_entity_poly.pdbx_strand_id
1 'polypeptide(L)' 'MSYRMGLMDDYRSERFITFSEASEILGIRSYSRVSKMVKAGTLAAFELPDTDRLRVRKSDVMALIHKSSASQNG' A
#
# COMPACT_ATOMS: atom_id res chain seq x y z
N MET A 1 -4.98 11.09 20.07
CA MET A 1 -4.67 9.94 19.19
C MET A 1 -3.58 10.38 18.22
N SER A 2 -2.35 9.89 18.35
CA SER A 2 -1.31 10.15 17.36
C SER A 2 -1.46 9.14 16.23
N TYR A 3 -2.08 9.54 15.13
CA TYR A 3 -2.06 8.73 13.92
C TYR A 3 -0.66 8.83 13.31
N ARG A 4 0.01 7.68 13.18
CA ARG A 4 1.28 7.59 12.45
C ARG A 4 0.98 7.16 11.01
N MET A 5 1.80 7.61 10.07
CA MET A 5 1.65 7.34 8.65
C MET A 5 2.65 6.27 8.20
N GLY A 6 2.31 5.56 7.13
CA GLY A 6 3.21 4.62 6.46
C GLY A 6 3.71 3.50 7.38
N LEU A 7 5.03 3.29 7.40
CA LEU A 7 5.69 2.21 8.16
C LEU A 7 5.42 2.30 9.68
N MET A 8 5.16 3.49 10.19
CA MET A 8 4.97 3.73 11.62
C MET A 8 3.50 3.57 12.05
N ASP A 9 2.58 3.27 11.12
CA ASP A 9 1.14 3.18 11.38
C ASP A 9 0.77 1.96 12.24
N ASP A 10 0.40 2.22 13.49
CA ASP A 10 -0.03 1.23 14.50
C ASP A 10 -1.54 0.96 14.50
N TYR A 11 -2.30 1.58 13.58
CA TYR A 11 -3.73 1.36 13.47
C TYR A 11 -4.03 -0.08 13.05
N ARG A 12 -4.85 -0.76 13.87
CA ARG A 12 -5.12 -2.20 13.78
C ARG A 12 -6.26 -2.57 12.82
N SER A 13 -7.13 -1.63 12.50
CA SER A 13 -8.25 -1.88 11.58
C SER A 13 -7.87 -1.52 10.14
N GLU A 14 -8.73 -1.86 9.18
CA GLU A 14 -8.50 -1.56 7.77
C GLU A 14 -8.40 -0.05 7.52
N ARG A 15 -7.47 0.33 6.63
CA ARG A 15 -7.28 1.72 6.20
C ARG A 15 -6.96 1.82 4.72
N PHE A 16 -7.46 2.90 4.13
CA PHE A 16 -7.08 3.34 2.80
C PHE A 16 -5.92 4.32 2.91
N ILE A 17 -4.77 3.92 2.38
CA ILE A 17 -3.51 4.68 2.45
C ILE A 17 -3.12 5.26 1.09
N THR A 18 -2.35 6.35 1.09
CA THR A 18 -1.74 6.91 -0.12
C THR A 18 -0.73 5.94 -0.74
N PHE A 19 -0.37 6.18 -2.00
CA PHE A 19 0.74 5.47 -2.64
C PHE A 19 2.09 5.77 -1.98
N SER A 20 2.27 6.95 -1.39
CA SER A 20 3.48 7.30 -0.63
C SER A 20 3.60 6.44 0.62
N GLU A 21 2.54 6.37 1.44
CA GLU A 21 2.49 5.50 2.61
C GLU A 21 2.67 4.02 2.22
N ALA A 22 2.02 3.57 1.15
CA ALA A 22 2.20 2.21 0.64
C ALA A 22 3.66 1.94 0.22
N SER A 23 4.33 2.90 -0.40
CA SER A 23 5.73 2.77 -0.80
C SER A 23 6.67 2.68 0.40
N GLU A 24 6.40 3.41 1.47
CA GLU A 24 7.13 3.30 2.73
C GLU A 24 6.94 1.91 3.37
N ILE A 25 5.69 1.41 3.42
CA ILE A 25 5.38 0.09 3.97
C ILE A 25 6.06 -1.03 3.17
N LEU A 26 6.09 -0.93 1.84
CA LEU A 26 6.75 -1.89 0.96
C LEU A 26 8.29 -1.75 0.95
N GLY A 27 8.85 -0.73 1.61
CA GLY A 27 10.29 -0.45 1.55
C GLY A 27 10.79 -0.01 0.16
N ILE A 28 9.90 0.56 -0.67
CA ILE A 28 10.21 0.97 -2.03
C ILE A 28 10.39 2.48 -2.09
N ARG A 29 11.52 2.95 -2.64
CA ARG A 29 11.87 4.39 -2.71
C ARG A 29 11.01 5.24 -3.65
N SER A 30 10.04 4.67 -4.37
CA SER A 30 9.25 5.39 -5.37
C SER A 30 7.80 4.95 -5.39
N TYR A 31 6.90 5.90 -5.14
CA TYR A 31 5.46 5.73 -5.28
C TYR A 31 5.03 5.35 -6.71
N SER A 32 5.86 5.64 -7.72
CA SER A 32 5.61 5.26 -9.11
C SER A 32 5.53 3.74 -9.29
N ARG A 33 6.25 2.97 -8.47
CA ARG A 33 6.16 1.50 -8.45
C ARG A 33 4.80 1.04 -7.95
N VAL A 34 4.27 1.67 -6.91
CA VAL A 34 2.91 1.39 -6.41
C VAL A 34 1.87 1.71 -7.50
N SER A 35 2.01 2.85 -8.18
CA SER A 35 1.14 3.19 -9.32
C SER A 35 1.22 2.15 -10.44
N LYS A 36 2.41 1.63 -10.76
CA LYS A 36 2.57 0.55 -11.74
C LYS A 36 1.88 -0.74 -11.29
N MET A 37 1.96 -1.11 -10.02
CA MET A 37 1.27 -2.29 -9.46
C MET A 37 -0.24 -2.15 -9.54
N VAL A 38 -0.77 -0.94 -9.31
CA VAL A 38 -2.19 -0.63 -9.50
C VAL A 38 -2.59 -0.77 -10.96
N LYS A 39 -1.83 -0.14 -11.89
CA LYS A 39 -2.10 -0.23 -13.33
C LYS A 39 -2.01 -1.66 -13.88
N ALA A 40 -1.14 -2.48 -13.30
CA ALA A 40 -1.00 -3.89 -13.64
C ALA A 40 -2.07 -4.80 -13.01
N GLY A 41 -2.97 -4.27 -12.17
CA GLY A 41 -3.98 -5.04 -11.45
C GLY A 41 -3.45 -5.88 -10.30
N THR A 42 -2.16 -5.72 -9.94
CA THR A 42 -1.53 -6.44 -8.82
C THR A 42 -1.99 -5.90 -7.46
N LEU A 43 -2.36 -4.61 -7.40
CA LEU A 43 -2.86 -3.95 -6.20
C LEU A 43 -4.16 -3.21 -6.54
N ALA A 44 -5.22 -3.48 -5.77
CA ALA A 44 -6.48 -2.77 -5.95
C ALA A 44 -6.36 -1.32 -5.47
N ALA A 45 -6.88 -0.39 -6.27
CA ALA A 45 -6.99 1.02 -5.90
C ALA A 45 -8.44 1.48 -5.83
N PHE A 46 -8.69 2.46 -4.98
CA PHE A 46 -9.98 3.02 -4.68
C PHE A 46 -9.90 4.53 -4.83
N GLU A 47 -10.87 5.10 -5.53
CA GLU A 47 -10.98 6.54 -5.68
C GLU A 47 -11.80 7.13 -4.53
N LEU A 48 -11.40 8.31 -4.07
CA LEU A 48 -12.18 9.06 -3.10
C LEU A 48 -13.26 9.87 -3.82
N PRO A 49 -14.46 10.02 -3.25
CA PRO A 49 -15.45 10.96 -3.78
C PRO A 49 -14.83 12.34 -3.98
N ASP A 50 -15.12 12.98 -5.11
CA ASP A 50 -14.71 14.35 -5.45
C ASP A 50 -13.19 14.56 -5.61
N THR A 51 -12.39 13.49 -5.77
CA THR A 51 -10.94 13.59 -5.99
C THR A 51 -10.42 12.46 -6.87
N ASP A 52 -9.57 12.79 -7.85
CA ASP A 52 -8.83 11.79 -8.65
C ASP A 52 -7.71 11.05 -7.86
N ARG A 53 -7.58 11.30 -6.54
CA ARG A 53 -6.56 10.69 -5.70
C ARG A 53 -6.94 9.27 -5.34
N LEU A 54 -6.18 8.33 -5.89
CA LEU A 54 -6.29 6.92 -5.59
C LEU A 54 -5.68 6.55 -4.23
N ARG A 55 -6.32 5.58 -3.57
CA ARG A 55 -5.90 4.95 -2.32
C ARG A 55 -5.83 3.45 -2.48
N VAL A 56 -5.04 2.80 -1.64
CA VAL A 56 -4.92 1.33 -1.58
C VAL A 56 -5.24 0.85 -0.18
N ARG A 57 -5.70 -0.40 -0.03
CA ARG A 57 -5.92 -0.99 1.30
C ARG A 57 -4.57 -1.32 1.93
N LYS A 58 -4.43 -1.02 3.22
CA LYS A 58 -3.22 -1.34 3.98
C LYS A 58 -3.00 -2.85 4.04
N SER A 59 -4.07 -3.62 4.25
CA SER A 59 -4.00 -5.09 4.29
C SER A 59 -3.45 -5.69 3.00
N ASP A 60 -3.92 -5.23 1.84
CA ASP A 60 -3.45 -5.69 0.52
C ASP A 60 -1.96 -5.39 0.33
N VAL A 61 -1.51 -4.20 0.76
CA VAL A 61 -0.09 -3.81 0.73
C VAL A 61 0.75 -4.72 1.63
N MET A 62 0.31 -5.01 2.85
CA MET A 62 1.01 -5.93 3.75
C MET A 62 1.04 -7.36 3.21
N ALA A 63 -0.04 -7.82 2.57
CA ALA A 63 -0.10 -9.15 1.96
C ALA A 63 0.94 -9.32 0.83
N LEU A 64 1.27 -8.26 0.11
CA LEU A 64 2.32 -8.28 -0.93
C LEU A 64 3.71 -8.54 -0.34
N ILE A 65 4.00 -8.04 0.85
CA ILE A 65 5.26 -8.32 1.56
C ILE A 65 5.37 -9.82 1.85
N HIS A 66 4.27 -10.43 2.32
CA HIS A 66 4.23 -11.85 2.66
C HIS A 66 4.33 -12.75 1.40
N LYS A 67 3.79 -12.32 0.26
CA LYS A 67 3.97 -13.03 -1.01
C LYS A 67 5.41 -12.95 -1.53
N SER A 68 6.08 -11.81 -1.36
CA SER A 68 7.47 -11.66 -1.78
C SER A 68 8.43 -12.52 -0.96
N SER A 69 8.14 -12.77 0.33
CA SER A 69 8.98 -13.64 1.17
C SER A 69 8.74 -15.13 0.91
N ALA A 70 7.51 -15.53 0.53
CA ALA A 70 7.20 -16.92 0.19
C ALA A 70 7.85 -17.38 -1.14
N SER A 71 8.13 -16.46 -2.07
CA SER A 71 8.71 -16.79 -3.38
C SER A 71 10.24 -16.96 -3.39
N GLN A 72 10.93 -16.80 -2.25
CA GLN A 72 12.40 -17.00 -2.17
C GLN A 72 12.83 -18.39 -1.68
N ASN A 73 11.90 -19.33 -1.50
CA ASN A 73 12.20 -20.74 -1.15
C ASN A 73 11.61 -21.72 -2.18
N GLY A 74 12.00 -21.59 -3.44
CA GLY A 74 11.62 -22.51 -4.53
C GLY A 74 12.75 -22.72 -5.51
#